data_AF-D8P591-F1
#
_entry.id   AF-D8P591-F1
#
_cell.length_a   1.000
_cell.length_b   1.000
_cell.length_c   1.000
_cell.angle_alpha   90.00
_cell.angle_beta   90.00
_cell.angle_gamma   90.00
#
_symmetry.space_group_name_H-M   'P 1'
#
loop_
_entity.id
_entity.type
_entity.pdbx_description
1 polymer ?
#
loop_
_entity_poly.entity_id
_entity_poly.type
_entity_poly.pdbx_seq_one_letter_code
_entity_poly.pdbx_strand_id
1 'polypeptide(L)' 'MDDHPEEDIFAMKLKISLPSTLESFIQERLPGSERVEFCYDSKRVVVHRGWTPIAEGCVPADGDRVVPLG' A
#
# COMPACT_ATOMS: atom_id res chain seq x y z
N MET A 1 22.17 2.31 12.28
CA MET A 1 20.95 2.39 11.45
C MET A 1 19.96 1.48 12.14
N ASP A 2 19.20 2.08 13.03
CA ASP A 2 18.12 1.44 13.78
C ASP A 2 16.83 2.10 13.29
N ASP A 3 16.66 2.11 11.96
CA ASP A 3 15.64 2.93 11.30
C ASP A 3 14.28 2.19 11.16
N HIS A 4 14.23 0.93 11.61
CA HIS A 4 13.03 0.10 11.63
C HIS A 4 12.88 -0.64 12.97
N PRO A 5 11.67 -0.67 13.59
CA PRO A 5 11.40 -1.47 14.78
C PRO A 5 11.66 -2.97 14.55
N GLU A 6 12.21 -3.66 15.56
CA GLU A 6 12.51 -5.11 15.48
C GLU A 6 11.29 -5.94 15.07
N GLU A 7 10.10 -5.58 15.54
CA GLU A 7 8.84 -6.23 15.18
C GLU A 7 8.56 -6.22 13.66
N ASP A 8 8.92 -5.15 12.96
CA ASP A 8 8.76 -5.04 11.52
C ASP A 8 9.81 -5.89 10.78
N ILE A 9 11.02 -5.99 11.33
CA ILE A 9 12.09 -6.86 10.82
C ILE A 9 11.70 -8.33 10.94
N PHE A 10 11.26 -8.77 12.12
CA PHE A 10 10.88 -10.17 12.37
C PHE A 10 9.61 -10.57 11.60
N ALA A 11 8.73 -9.62 11.29
CA ALA A 11 7.56 -9.85 10.45
C ALA A 11 7.87 -9.81 8.93
N MET A 12 9.12 -9.56 8.52
CA MET A 12 9.51 -9.26 7.13
C MET A 12 8.63 -8.18 6.48
N LYS A 13 8.19 -7.20 7.28
CA LYS A 13 7.34 -6.09 6.84
C LYS A 13 8.18 -4.92 6.38
N LEU A 14 8.16 -4.65 5.08
CA LEU A 14 8.70 -3.40 4.54
C LEU A 14 7.65 -2.29 4.70
N LYS A 15 7.81 -1.41 5.70
CA LYS A 15 6.99 -0.19 5.84
C LYS A 15 7.62 0.96 5.07
N ILE A 16 7.12 1.19 3.85
CA ILE A 16 7.34 2.45 3.14
C ILE A 16 6.06 3.26 3.24
N SER A 17 5.99 4.12 4.25
CA SER A 17 4.95 5.15 4.32
C SER A 17 5.61 6.52 4.24
N LEU A 18 5.24 7.25 3.21
CA LEU A 18 5.18 8.70 3.37
C LEU A 18 4.14 8.94 4.48
N PRO A 19 4.43 9.79 5.48
CA PRO A 19 3.46 10.04 6.55
C PRO A 19 2.13 10.50 5.93
N SER A 20 1.01 10.17 6.57
CA SER A 20 -0.34 10.54 6.08
C SER A 20 -0.48 12.02 5.76
N THR A 21 0.35 12.87 6.39
CA THR A 21 0.47 14.29 6.10
C THR A 21 0.88 14.59 4.65
N LEU A 22 1.70 13.76 4.00
CA LEU A 22 2.06 13.97 2.60
C LEU A 22 0.93 13.55 1.65
N GLU A 23 0.19 12.50 1.97
CA GLU A 23 -0.98 12.11 1.18
C GLU A 23 -2.06 13.18 1.21
N SER A 24 -2.35 13.74 2.39
CA SER A 24 -3.25 14.88 2.54
C SER A 24 -2.75 16.09 1.75
N PHE A 25 -1.45 16.42 1.82
CA PHE A 25 -0.86 17.51 1.06
C PHE A 25 -1.02 17.33 -0.47
N ILE A 26 -0.83 16.10 -0.97
CA ILE A 26 -1.00 15.79 -2.40
C ILE A 26 -2.47 15.94 -2.81
N GLN A 27 -3.42 15.41 -2.02
CA GLN A 27 -4.86 15.57 -2.30
C GLN A 27 -5.28 17.04 -2.32
N GLU A 28 -4.78 17.85 -1.37
CA GLU A 28 -5.07 19.29 -1.31
C GLU A 28 -4.49 20.03 -2.52
N ARG A 29 -3.25 19.72 -2.93
CA ARG A 29 -2.57 20.45 -4.00
C ARG A 29 -2.97 20.00 -5.40
N LEU A 30 -3.28 18.72 -5.56
CA LEU A 30 -3.57 18.04 -6.82
C LEU A 30 -4.81 17.13 -6.66
N PRO A 31 -6.02 17.71 -6.60
CA PRO A 31 -7.25 16.94 -6.32
C PRO A 31 -7.60 15.90 -7.40
N GLY A 32 -7.00 15.99 -8.60
CA GLY A 32 -7.13 14.98 -9.66
C GLY A 32 -6.10 13.85 -9.59
N SER A 33 -5.26 13.83 -8.55
CA SER A 33 -4.30 12.75 -8.33
C SER A 33 -4.96 11.53 -7.69
N GLU A 34 -4.40 10.37 -7.96
CA GLU A 34 -4.82 9.10 -7.37
C GLU A 34 -3.64 8.46 -6.66
N ARG A 35 -3.93 7.83 -5.51
CA ARG A 35 -2.99 6.91 -4.86
C ARG A 35 -3.08 5.56 -5.55
N VAL A 36 -1.91 4.97 -5.81
CA VAL A 36 -1.78 3.60 -6.30
C VAL A 36 -1.08 2.79 -5.22
N GLU A 37 -1.77 1.78 -4.71
CA GLU A 37 -1.24 0.90 -3.68
C GLU A 37 -1.03 -0.51 -4.24
N PHE A 38 0.05 -1.15 -3.79
CA PHE A 38 0.40 -2.51 -4.16
C PHE A 38 0.49 -3.37 -2.90
N CYS A 39 -0.29 -4.45 -2.87
CA CYS A 39 -0.15 -5.49 -1.86
C CYS A 39 0.32 -6.78 -2.53
N TYR A 40 1.38 -7.37 -1.99
CA TYR A 40 1.97 -8.59 -2.50
C TYR A 40 1.85 -9.68 -1.42
N ASP A 41 1.31 -10.83 -1.80
CA ASP A 41 1.34 -12.05 -0.99
C ASP A 41 2.02 -13.19 -1.78
N SER A 42 2.04 -14.40 -1.22
CA SER A 42 2.69 -15.56 -1.86
C SER A 42 2.00 -16.06 -3.14
N LYS A 43 0.84 -15.52 -3.51
CA LYS A 43 -0.01 -16.00 -4.60
C LYS A 43 -0.28 -14.93 -5.65
N ARG A 44 -0.25 -13.65 -5.28
CA ARG A 44 -0.72 -12.55 -6.13
C ARG A 44 -0.17 -11.18 -5.72
N VAL A 45 -0.31 -10.25 -6.65
CA VAL A 45 -0.27 -8.81 -6.41
C VAL A 45 -1.68 -8.24 -6.57
N VAL A 46 -2.15 -7.48 -5.58
CA VAL A 46 -3.34 -6.62 -5.70
C VAL A 46 -2.88 -5.20 -5.96
N VAL A 47 -3.43 -4.58 -6.99
CA VAL A 47 -3.21 -3.17 -7.33
C VAL A 47 -4.51 -2.40 -7.12
N HIS A 48 -4.51 -1.53 -6.12
CA HIS A 48 -5.63 -0.65 -5.78
C HIS A 48 -5.36 0.76 -6.29
N ARG A 49 -6.41 1.41 -6.80
CA ARG A 49 -6.39 2.83 -7.16
C ARG A 49 -7.42 3.56 -6.32
N GLY A 50 -7.00 4.66 -5.70
CA GLY A 50 -7.80 5.42 -4.79
C GLY A 50 -7.11 5.61 -3.44
N TRP A 51 -7.77 6.35 -2.57
CA TRP A 51 -7.22 6.80 -1.30
C TRP A 51 -7.60 5.90 -0.12
N THR A 52 -8.40 4.86 -0.37
CA THR A 52 -8.69 3.81 0.61
C THR A 52 -7.58 2.77 0.63
N PRO A 53 -7.18 2.27 1.81
CA PRO A 53 -6.12 1.26 1.88
C PRO A 53 -6.61 -0.11 1.39
N ILE A 54 -5.68 -0.94 0.92
CA ILE A 54 -5.95 -2.37 0.68
C ILE A 54 -6.19 -3.06 2.03
N ALA A 55 -7.18 -3.94 2.10
CA ALA A 55 -7.45 -4.71 3.31
C ALA A 55 -6.31 -5.68 3.63
N GLU A 56 -6.09 -5.95 4.92
CA GLU A 56 -5.05 -6.88 5.36
C GLU A 56 -5.14 -8.25 4.66
N GLY A 57 -3.98 -8.84 4.38
CA GLY A 57 -3.90 -10.13 3.66
C GLY A 57 -4.09 -10.01 2.14
N CYS A 58 -3.88 -8.82 1.57
CA CYS A 58 -4.01 -8.56 0.14
C CYS A 58 -5.36 -9.03 -0.42
N VAL A 59 -6.45 -8.67 0.26
CA VAL A 59 -7.81 -8.96 -0.21
C VAL A 59 -8.24 -7.86 -1.19
N PRO A 60 -8.57 -8.20 -2.45
CA PRO A 60 -9.00 -7.21 -3.44
C PRO A 60 -10.41 -6.70 -3.14
N ALA A 61 -10.61 -5.40 -3.33
CA ALA A 61 -11.90 -4.72 -3.35
C ALA A 61 -12.44 -4.58 -4.79
N ASP A 62 -13.66 -4.06 -4.92
CA ASP A 62 -14.25 -3.77 -6.23
C ASP A 62 -13.40 -2.75 -7.00
N GLY A 63 -13.09 -3.08 -8.26
CA GLY A 63 -12.24 -2.25 -9.12
C GLY A 63 -10.75 -2.54 -9.01
N ASP A 64 -10.32 -3.38 -8.06
CA ASP A 64 -8.91 -3.77 -7.94
C ASP A 64 -8.48 -4.70 -9.05
N ARG A 65 -7.22 -4.54 -9.46
CA ARG A 65 -6.59 -5.44 -10.43
C ARG A 65 -5.75 -6.46 -9.70
N VAL A 66 -6.03 -7.74 -9.94
CA VAL A 66 -5.28 -8.87 -9.40
C VAL A 66 -4.32 -9.41 -10.46
N VAL A 67 -3.04 -9.56 -10.10
CA VAL A 67 -2.02 -10.22 -10.92
C VAL A 67 -1.58 -11.49 -10.21
N PRO A 68 -1.82 -12.70 -10.78
CA PRO A 68 -1.36 -13.94 -10.18
C PRO A 68 0.17 -14.06 -10.28
N LEU A 69 0.77 -14.68 -9.27
CA LEU A 69 2.16 -15.10 -9.29
C LEU A 69 2.17 -16.61 -9.63
N GLY A 70 2.88 -16.96 -10.70
CA GLY A 70 2.95 -18.34 -11.22
C GLY A 70 3.74 -19.29 -10.33
#